data_AF-A0A2N2FUC7-F1
#
_entry.id   AF-A0A2N2FUC7-F1
#
_cell.length_a   1.000
_cell.length_b   1.000
_cell.length_c   1.000
_cell.angle_alpha   90.00
_cell.angle_beta   90.00
_cell.angle_gamma   90.00
#
_symmetry.space_group_name_H-M   'P 1'
#
loop_
_entity.id
_entity.type
_entity.pdbx_description
1 polymer ?
#
loop_
_entity_poly.entity_id
_entity_poly.type
_entity_poly.pdbx_seq_one_letter_code
_entity_poly.pdbx_strand_id
1 'polypeptide(L)' 'MFFHTLKTELVHHCNFQTREDARAAIFEYIEVFYNRHRLHSAYGYDAPFVFEAMKEAA' A
#
# COMPACT_ATOMS: atom_id res chain seq x y z
N MET A 1 -0.18 4.29 9.86
CA MET A 1 1.03 4.39 9.02
C MET A 1 0.73 4.51 7.52
N PHE A 2 -0.41 4.00 7.03
CA PHE A 2 -0.77 4.02 5.59
C PHE A 2 -0.63 5.40 4.91
N PHE A 3 -1.32 6.45 5.38
CA PHE A 3 -1.32 7.75 4.69
C PHE A 3 0.05 8.44 4.64
N HIS A 4 0.90 8.21 5.64
CA HIS A 4 2.27 8.73 5.61
C HIS A 4 3.06 8.04 4.50
N THR A 5 3.07 6.71 4.53
CA THR A 5 3.67 5.85 3.51
C THR A 5 3.20 6.15 2.09
N LEU A 6 1.88 6.25 1.88
CA LEU A 6 1.31 6.54 0.57
C LEU A 6 1.85 7.87 0.02
N LYS A 7 1.99 8.88 0.87
CA LYS A 7 2.52 10.17 0.45
C LYS A 7 4.00 10.10 0.13
N THR A 8 4.78 9.48 1.01
CA THR A 8 6.25 9.40 0.87
C THR A 8 6.70 8.49 -0.26
N GLU A 9 5.97 7.43 -0.57
CA GLU A 9 6.40 6.43 -1.55
C GLU A 9 5.74 6.62 -2.93
N LEU A 10 4.57 7.28 -3.00
CA LEU A 10 3.86 7.52 -4.26
C LEU A 10 3.62 9.01 -4.53
N VAL A 11 2.83 9.68 -3.67
CA VAL A 11 2.29 11.02 -4.01
C VAL A 11 3.37 12.07 -4.22
N HIS A 12 4.45 12.03 -3.44
CA HIS A 12 5.57 12.97 -3.61
C HIS A 12 6.48 12.67 -4.80
N HIS A 13 6.35 11.48 -5.40
CA HIS A 13 7.16 11.04 -6.54
C HIS A 13 6.40 11.08 -7.88
N CYS A 14 5.10 11.37 -7.86
CA CYS A 14 4.26 11.38 -9.04
C CYS A 14 3.57 12.74 -9.24
N ASN A 15 3.66 13.27 -10.46
CA ASN A 15 2.91 14.47 -10.86
C ASN A 15 1.68 14.06 -11.69
N PHE A 16 0.54 13.91 -11.01
CA PHE A 16 -0.72 13.53 -11.65
C PHE A 16 -1.29 14.69 -12.47
N GLN A 17 -1.60 14.43 -13.74
CA GLN A 17 -2.18 15.44 -14.64
C GLN A 17 -3.69 15.56 -14.42
N THR A 18 -4.35 14.44 -14.16
CA THR A 18 -5.78 14.36 -13.87
C THR A 18 -6.05 13.65 -12.55
N ARG A 19 -7.27 13.80 -12.05
CA ARG A 19 -7.70 13.10 -10.83
C ARG A 19 -7.87 11.60 -11.09
N GLU A 20 -8.24 11.24 -12.31
CA GLU A 20 -8.39 9.88 -12.79
C GLU A 20 -7.04 9.15 -12.79
N ASP A 21 -5.97 9.82 -13.23
CA ASP A 21 -4.60 9.29 -13.17
C ASP A 21 -4.16 9.02 -11.73
N ALA A 22 -4.40 10.00 -10.84
CA ALA A 22 -4.11 9.84 -9.41
C ALA A 22 -4.88 8.65 -8.82
N ARG A 23 -6.15 8.48 -9.20
CA ARG A 23 -6.98 7.36 -8.75
C ARG A 23 -6.43 6.01 -9.20
N ALA A 24 -6.03 5.91 -10.46
CA ALA A 24 -5.46 4.68 -11.02
C ALA A 24 -4.14 4.32 -10.33
N ALA A 25 -3.23 5.29 -10.18
CA ALA A 25 -1.94 5.07 -9.53
C ALA A 25 -2.09 4.69 -8.04
N ILE A 26 -2.99 5.35 -7.31
CA ILE A 26 -3.28 5.00 -5.91
C ILE A 26 -3.88 3.59 -5.81
N PHE A 27 -4.79 3.24 -6.70
CA PHE A 27 -5.39 1.90 -6.71
C PHE A 27 -4.34 0.81 -6.96
N GLU A 28 -3.51 0.99 -7.98
CA GLU A 28 -2.41 0.05 -8.29
C GLU A 28 -1.44 -0.05 -7.11
N TYR A 29 -1.05 1.08 -6.54
CA TYR A 29 -0.17 1.10 -5.37
C TYR A 29 -0.76 0.32 -4.20
N ILE A 30 -2.05 0.46 -3.90
CA ILE A 30 -2.70 -0.26 -2.79
C ILE A 30 -2.75 -1.76 -3.08
N GLU A 31 -3.30 -2.14 -4.23
CA GLU A 31 -3.63 -3.53 -4.55
C GLU A 31 -2.41 -4.38 -4.90
N VAL A 32 -1.45 -3.80 -5.63
CA VAL A 32 -0.31 -4.52 -6.16
C VAL A 32 0.88 -4.42 -5.23
N PHE A 33 1.17 -3.24 -4.70
CA PHE A 33 2.39 -3.03 -3.89
C PHE A 33 2.11 -3.10 -2.39
N TYR A 34 1.26 -2.22 -1.86
CA TYR A 34 1.07 -2.04 -0.43
C TYR A 34 0.54 -3.31 0.24
N ASN A 35 -0.59 -3.85 -0.24
CA ASN A 35 -1.22 -5.01 0.38
C ASN A 35 -0.38 -6.29 0.23
N ARG A 36 0.31 -6.47 -0.90
CA ARG A 36 0.98 -7.75 -1.23
C ARG A 36 2.46 -7.81 -0.87
N HIS A 37 3.17 -6.69 -0.93
CA HIS A 37 4.64 -6.69 -0.86
C HIS A 37 5.21 -5.84 0.26
N ARG A 38 4.48 -4.81 0.72
CA ARG A 38 5.05 -3.85 1.65
C ARG A 38 5.09 -4.43 3.07
N LEU A 39 6.29 -4.59 3.62
CA LEU A 39 6.46 -5.15 4.95
C LEU A 39 6.16 -4.12 6.05
N HIS A 40 5.49 -4.56 7.10
CA HIS A 40 5.18 -3.73 8.26
C HIS A 40 5.79 -4.32 9.53
N SER A 41 6.60 -3.52 10.24
CA SER A 41 7.19 -3.92 11.52
C SER A 41 6.14 -4.27 12.58
N ALA A 42 4.96 -3.62 12.52
CA ALA A 42 3.82 -3.92 13.38
C ALA A 42 3.23 -5.32 13.16
N TYR A 43 3.49 -5.93 11.99
CA TYR A 43 3.04 -7.26 11.60
C TYR A 43 4.18 -8.27 11.57
N GLY A 44 5.27 -8.03 12.31
CA GLY A 44 6.41 -8.95 12.31
C GLY A 44 7.24 -8.91 11.01
N TYR A 45 7.18 -7.80 10.27
CA TYR A 45 7.74 -7.65 8.93
C TYR A 45 7.05 -8.50 7.86
N ASP A 46 5.75 -8.75 8.01
CA ASP A 46 4.92 -9.32 6.96
C ASP A 46 4.15 -8.25 6.19
N ALA A 47 3.74 -8.61 4.97
CA ALA A 47 2.83 -7.80 4.17
C ALA A 47 1.39 -7.86 4.73
N PRO A 48 0.57 -6.81 4.57
CA PRO A 48 -0.79 -6.76 5.10
C PRO A 48 -1.64 -7.98 4.70
N PHE A 49 -1.56 -8.40 3.43
CA PHE A 49 -2.30 -9.55 2.94
C PHE A 49 -1.90 -10.86 3.64
N VAL A 50 -0.61 -11.07 3.87
CA VAL A 50 -0.09 -12.26 4.58
C VAL A 50 -0.54 -12.23 6.03
N PHE A 51 -0.43 -11.06 6.68
CA PHE A 51 -0.84 -10.89 8.06
C PHE A 51 -2.35 -11.13 8.26
N GLU A 52 -3.20 -10.62 7.36
CA GLU A 52 -4.64 -10.86 7.40
C GLU A 52 -4.99 -12.34 7.19
N ALA A 53 -4.39 -13.00 6.20
CA ALA A 53 -4.58 -14.42 5.95
C ALA A 53 -4.15 -15.31 7.15
N MET A 54 -3.04 -14.96 7.81
CA MET A 54 -2.61 -15.65 9.04
C MET A 54 -3.58 -15.43 10.20
N LYS A 55 -4.23 -14.26 10.27
CA LYS A 55 -5.21 -13.94 11.30
C LYS A 55 -6.54 -14.66 11.11
N GLU A 56 -6.95 -14.89 9.86
CA GLU A 56 -8.19 -15.62 9.53
C GLU A 56 -8.05 -17.14 9.69
N ALA A 57 -6.84 -17.68 9.61
CA ALA A 57 -6.55 -19.10 9.77
C ALA A 57 -6.41 -19.56 11.23
N ALA A 58 -6.49 -18.63 12.20
CA ALA A 58 -6.34 -18.86 13.64
C ALA A 58 -7.68 -18.79 14.39
#